data_AF-A0A564TZW7-F1
#
_entry.id   AF-A0A564TZW7-F1
#
_cell.length_a   1.000
_cell.length_b   1.000
_cell.length_c   1.000
_cell.angle_alpha   90.00
_cell.angle_beta   90.00
_cell.angle_gamma   90.00
#
_symmetry.space_group_name_H-M   'P 1'
#
loop_
_entity.id
_entity.type
_entity.pdbx_description
1 polymer ?
#
loop_
_entity_poly.entity_id
_entity_poly.type
_entity_poly.pdbx_seq_one_letter_code
_entity_poly.pdbx_strand_id
1 'polypeptide(L)'
;MKLNDFLKPELLGNRFFAVKGYTEVLDRETNKPVALRLNVSIQDENSDFFMEMIQVKVNTLTPSATIQDLANKNTCPVILNNLNIGQFNGNLWFSCSDVVLATK
;
A
#
# COMPACT_ATOMS: atom_id res chain seq x y z
N MET A 1 -1.48 -27.39 -3.34
CA MET A 1 -1.43 -25.91 -3.24
C MET A 1 -0.06 -25.52 -2.70
N LYS A 2 0.65 -24.63 -3.39
CA LYS A 2 1.93 -24.06 -2.95
C LYS A 2 1.67 -22.72 -2.26
N LEU A 3 2.54 -22.32 -1.32
CA LEU A 3 2.39 -21.05 -0.58
C LEU A 3 2.31 -19.82 -1.51
N ASN A 4 3.03 -19.87 -2.64
CA ASN A 4 2.99 -18.82 -3.66
C ASN A 4 1.63 -18.67 -4.34
N ASP A 5 0.77 -19.70 -4.31
CA ASP A 5 -0.57 -19.62 -4.87
C ASP A 5 -1.46 -18.63 -4.10
N PHE A 6 -1.06 -18.24 -2.87
CA PHE A 6 -1.73 -17.28 -1.99
C PHE A 6 -1.11 -15.87 -2.03
N LEU A 7 -0.03 -15.64 -2.79
CA LEU A 7 0.60 -14.32 -2.93
C LEU A 7 -0.02 -13.52 -4.08
N LYS A 8 -1.35 -13.53 -4.17
CA LYS A 8 -2.11 -12.92 -5.26
C LYS A 8 -2.75 -11.61 -4.79
N PRO A 9 -2.34 -10.44 -5.34
CA PRO A 9 -2.94 -9.15 -5.00
C PRO A 9 -4.46 -9.13 -5.12
N GLU A 10 -5.03 -9.93 -6.03
CA GLU A 10 -6.46 -10.03 -6.27
C GLU A 10 -7.24 -10.53 -5.06
N LEU A 11 -6.61 -11.30 -4.17
CA LEU A 11 -7.23 -11.78 -2.93
C LEU A 11 -7.48 -10.65 -1.92
N LEU A 12 -6.79 -9.51 -2.05
CA LEU A 12 -7.00 -8.35 -1.20
C LEU A 12 -8.22 -7.52 -1.64
N GLY A 13 -8.78 -7.79 -2.82
CA GLY A 13 -9.84 -6.99 -3.43
C GLY A 13 -9.32 -5.72 -4.10
N ASN A 14 -10.20 -4.75 -4.33
CA ASN A 14 -9.87 -3.52 -5.05
C ASN A 14 -10.28 -2.22 -4.34
N ARG A 15 -10.79 -2.31 -3.11
CA ARG A 15 -11.17 -1.15 -2.29
C ARG A 15 -10.19 -0.94 -1.15
N PHE A 16 -9.46 0.17 -1.22
CA PHE A 16 -8.40 0.50 -0.27
C PHE A 16 -8.57 1.90 0.28
N PHE A 17 -8.23 2.08 1.55
CA PHE A 17 -8.22 3.39 2.21
C PHE A 17 -6.84 3.65 2.82
N ALA A 18 -6.17 4.70 2.33
CA ALA A 18 -4.96 5.25 2.92
C ALA A 18 -5.25 5.84 4.30
N VAL A 19 -4.33 5.65 5.26
CA VAL A 19 -4.46 6.09 6.65
C VAL A 19 -3.22 6.89 7.06
N LYS A 20 -3.42 8.11 7.59
CA LYS A 20 -2.37 8.97 8.20
C LYS A 20 -1.20 9.40 7.29
N GLY A 21 -1.34 9.33 5.97
CA GLY A 21 -0.36 9.86 5.01
C GLY A 21 0.92 9.03 4.88
N TYR A 22 1.91 9.59 4.18
CA TYR A 22 3.16 8.90 3.87
C TYR A 22 4.23 9.07 4.95
N THR A 23 5.09 8.07 5.05
CA THR A 23 6.37 8.12 5.78
C THR A 23 7.51 7.76 4.83
N GLU A 24 8.70 8.32 5.03
CA GLU A 24 9.84 8.03 4.18
C GLU A 24 10.47 6.68 4.53
N VAL A 25 10.88 5.95 3.49
CA VAL A 25 11.78 4.80 3.61
C VAL A 25 13.15 5.27 3.17
N LEU A 26 14.10 5.25 4.11
CA LEU A 26 15.46 5.71 3.89
C LEU A 26 16.35 4.54 3.44
N ASP A 27 17.26 4.84 2.53
CA ASP A 27 18.37 3.95 2.21
C ASP A 27 19.33 3.85 3.40
N ARG A 28 19.79 2.63 3.68
CA ARG A 28 20.58 2.35 4.90
C ARG A 28 21.96 2.98 4.85
N GLU A 29 22.56 3.11 3.67
CA GLU A 29 23.94 3.58 3.51
C GLU A 29 24.00 5.09 3.36
N THR A 30 23.08 5.65 2.58
CA THR A 30 23.08 7.08 2.21
C THR A 30 22.13 7.93 3.04
N ASN A 31 21.23 7.31 3.82
CA ASN A 31 20.18 7.97 4.59
C ASN A 31 19.24 8.87 3.75
N LYS A 32 19.21 8.65 2.43
CA LYS A 32 18.34 9.38 1.51
C LYS A 32 17.01 8.65 1.33
N PRO A 33 15.88 9.35 1.14
CA PRO A 33 14.62 8.71 0.79
C PRO A 33 14.74 7.92 -0.53
N VAL A 34 14.29 6.68 -0.52
CA VAL A 34 14.25 5.80 -1.71
C VAL A 34 12.85 5.31 -2.05
N ALA A 35 11.91 5.42 -1.12
CA ALA A 35 10.52 5.08 -1.32
C ALA A 35 9.67 5.76 -0.25
N LEU A 36 8.35 5.70 -0.41
CA LEU A 36 7.40 6.06 0.63
C LEU A 36 6.75 4.81 1.21
N ARG A 37 6.20 4.95 2.41
CA ARG A 37 5.45 3.93 3.12
C ARG A 37 4.10 4.50 3.51
N LEU A 38 3.06 3.74 3.19
CA LEU A 38 1.67 4.12 3.41
C LEU A 38 0.94 3.00 4.16
N ASN A 39 0.21 3.36 5.20
CA ASN A 39 -0.71 2.42 5.83
C ASN A 39 -2.02 2.42 5.05
N VAL A 40 -2.51 1.24 4.73
CA VAL A 40 -3.71 1.05 3.92
C VAL A 40 -4.63 0.06 4.63
N SER A 41 -5.88 0.44 4.81
CA SER A 41 -6.94 -0.47 5.23
C SER A 41 -7.62 -1.07 4.01
N ILE A 42 -7.82 -2.38 4.03
CA ILE A 42 -8.58 -3.12 3.03
C ILE A 42 -10.06 -2.99 3.38
N GLN A 43 -10.84 -2.41 2.46
CA GLN A 43 -12.26 -2.09 2.65
C GLN A 43 -13.13 -2.73 1.57
N ASP A 44 -12.65 -3.83 0.99
CA ASP A 44 -13.42 -4.66 0.07
C ASP A 44 -14.12 -5.77 0.86
N GLU A 45 -15.45 -5.70 0.94
CA GLU A 45 -16.27 -6.65 1.72
C GLU A 45 -16.18 -8.08 1.19
N ASN A 46 -15.73 -8.28 -0.04
CA ASN A 46 -15.54 -9.60 -0.64
C ASN A 46 -14.11 -10.13 -0.47
N SER A 47 -13.23 -9.35 0.16
CA SER A 47 -11.86 -9.77 0.46
C SER A 47 -11.83 -10.64 1.70
N ASP A 48 -11.06 -11.73 1.66
CA ASP A 48 -10.77 -12.56 2.84
C ASP A 48 -10.00 -11.79 3.93
N PHE A 49 -9.49 -10.59 3.59
CA PHE A 49 -8.72 -9.70 4.45
C PHE A 49 -9.46 -8.38 4.74
N PHE A 50 -10.80 -8.38 4.68
CA PHE A 50 -11.61 -7.20 4.95
C PHE A 50 -11.29 -6.59 6.34
N MET A 51 -11.19 -5.26 6.39
CA MET A 51 -10.77 -4.43 7.53
C MET A 51 -9.32 -4.58 8.00
N GLU A 52 -8.53 -5.48 7.43
CA GLU A 52 -7.11 -5.60 7.77
C GLU A 52 -6.34 -4.33 7.38
N MET A 53 -5.34 -4.01 8.20
CA MET A 53 -4.42 -2.90 7.94
C MET A 53 -3.08 -3.46 7.45
N ILE A 54 -2.73 -3.12 6.22
CA ILE A 54 -1.45 -3.47 5.61
C ILE A 54 -0.57 -2.24 5.47
N GLN A 55 0.74 -2.48 5.43
CA GLN A 55 1.72 -1.44 5.18
C GLN A 55 2.33 -1.64 3.80
N VAL A 56 2.14 -0.64 2.95
CA VAL A 56 2.51 -0.70 1.53
C VAL A 56 3.73 0.20 1.28
N LYS A 57 4.77 -0.37 0.69
CA LYS A 57 5.90 0.40 0.14
C LYS A 57 5.51 0.94 -1.23
N VAL A 58 5.50 2.26 -1.38
CA VAL A 58 5.25 2.95 -2.63
C VAL A 58 6.59 3.21 -3.30
N ASN A 59 6.83 2.57 -4.44
CA ASN A 59 8.12 2.59 -5.15
C ASN A 59 8.31 3.86 -6.00
N THR A 60 7.91 5.01 -5.45
CA THR A 60 8.15 6.35 -5.98
C THR A 60 8.16 7.35 -4.82
N LEU A 61 8.91 8.45 -4.99
CA LEU A 61 8.90 9.59 -4.06
C LEU A 61 7.86 10.66 -4.44
N THR A 62 7.28 10.54 -5.64
CA THR A 62 6.29 11.49 -6.18
C THR A 62 5.03 10.73 -6.60
N PRO A 63 4.27 10.17 -5.64
CA PRO A 63 3.02 9.48 -5.94
C PRO A 63 1.96 10.46 -6.47
N SER A 64 1.02 9.96 -7.26
CA SER A 64 -0.08 10.76 -7.82
C SER A 64 -1.00 11.34 -6.74
N ALA A 65 -1.31 10.58 -5.70
CA ALA A 65 -1.97 11.05 -4.49
C ALA A 65 -0.93 11.74 -3.61
N THR A 66 -1.05 13.06 -3.45
CA THR A 66 -0.05 13.89 -2.78
C THR A 66 -0.12 13.77 -1.26
N ILE A 67 0.93 14.25 -0.57
CA ILE A 67 0.94 14.33 0.89
C ILE A 67 -0.24 15.18 1.39
N GLN A 68 -0.54 16.29 0.71
CA GLN A 68 -1.64 17.19 1.07
C GLN A 68 -3.01 16.49 0.95
N ASP A 69 -3.19 15.64 -0.07
CA ASP A 69 -4.43 14.89 -0.27
C ASP A 69 -4.71 13.92 0.90
N LEU A 70 -3.64 13.33 1.46
CA LEU A 70 -3.73 12.34 2.53
C LEU A 70 -3.66 12.95 3.94
N ALA A 71 -3.05 14.13 4.11
CA ALA A 71 -2.88 14.76 5.42
C ALA A 71 -4.19 15.30 6.01
N ASN A 72 -5.12 15.72 5.15
CA ASN A 72 -6.36 16.40 5.58
C ASN A 72 -7.49 15.44 5.99
N LYS A 73 -7.31 14.13 5.83
CA LYS A 73 -8.35 13.12 6.05
C LYS A 73 -7.82 12.00 6.95
N ASN A 74 -8.60 11.60 7.96
CA ASN A 74 -8.26 10.44 8.80
C ASN A 74 -8.07 9.17 7.95
N THR A 75 -8.87 9.04 6.90
CA THR A 75 -8.76 7.99 5.89
C THR A 75 -9.10 8.55 4.50
N CYS A 76 -8.42 8.10 3.45
CA CYS A 76 -8.67 8.54 2.08
C CYS A 76 -8.77 7.33 1.13
N PRO A 77 -9.83 7.20 0.31
CA PRO A 77 -9.94 6.08 -0.61
C PRO A 77 -8.89 6.21 -1.73
N VAL A 78 -8.20 5.13 -2.02
CA VAL A 78 -7.06 5.09 -2.95
C VAL A 78 -7.07 3.83 -3.82
N ILE A 79 -6.37 3.93 -4.95
CA ILE A 79 -6.05 2.82 -5.84
C ILE A 79 -4.52 2.60 -5.75
N LEU A 80 -4.11 1.35 -5.57
CA LEU A 80 -2.71 0.94 -5.51
C LEU A 80 -2.31 0.36 -6.89
N ASN A 81 -1.58 1.14 -7.69
CA ASN A 81 -1.20 0.70 -9.03
C ASN A 81 -0.10 -0.37 -8.97
N ASN A 82 -0.26 -1.45 -9.73
CA ASN A 82 0.66 -2.59 -9.76
C ASN A 82 0.96 -3.11 -8.34
N LEU A 83 -0.10 -3.30 -7.54
CA LEU A 83 0.02 -3.90 -6.22
C LEU A 83 0.67 -5.28 -6.36
N ASN A 84 1.70 -5.50 -5.55
CA ASN A 84 2.48 -6.72 -5.54
C ASN A 84 2.63 -7.21 -4.10
N ILE A 85 2.51 -8.53 -3.92
CA ILE A 85 2.72 -9.21 -2.65
C ILE A 85 3.97 -10.06 -2.78
N GLY A 86 5.00 -9.72 -2.00
CA GLY A 86 6.20 -10.52 -1.83
C GLY A 86 6.16 -11.28 -0.50
N GLN A 87 7.03 -12.27 -0.37
CA GLN A 87 7.27 -12.95 0.90
C GLN A 87 8.78 -13.00 1.17
N PHE A 88 9.18 -12.67 2.39
CA PHE A 88 10.57 -12.81 2.83
C PHE A 88 10.60 -13.17 4.32
N ASN A 89 11.34 -14.23 4.65
CA ASN A 89 11.47 -14.78 6.01
C ASN A 89 10.11 -15.02 6.70
N GLY A 90 9.13 -15.56 5.97
CA GLY A 90 7.79 -15.84 6.51
C GLY A 90 6.87 -14.62 6.59
N ASN A 91 7.37 -13.40 6.40
CA ASN A 91 6.57 -12.18 6.41
C ASN A 91 6.13 -11.79 5.01
N LEU A 92 4.90 -11.29 4.90
CA LEU A 92 4.37 -10.69 3.68
C LEU A 92 4.84 -9.25 3.55
N TRP A 93 5.15 -8.86 2.32
CA TRP A 93 5.57 -7.51 1.97
C TRP A 93 4.67 -6.99 0.86
N PHE A 94 4.07 -5.82 1.07
CA PHE A 94 3.17 -5.21 0.11
C PHE A 94 3.88 -4.02 -0.53
N SER A 95 3.80 -3.92 -1.84
CA SER A 95 4.34 -2.78 -2.57
C SER A 95 3.49 -2.41 -3.76
N CYS A 96 3.49 -1.14 -4.15
CA CYS A 96 2.86 -0.67 -5.37
C CYS A 96 3.81 0.28 -6.11
N SER A 97 3.57 0.51 -7.40
CA SER A 97 4.35 1.47 -8.18
C SER A 97 3.89 2.91 -7.97
N ASP A 98 2.61 3.11 -7.66
CA ASP A 98 2.00 4.42 -7.45
C ASP A 98 0.73 4.30 -6.58
N VAL A 99 0.28 5.44 -6.03
CA VAL A 99 -0.98 5.58 -5.30
C VAL A 99 -1.77 6.69 -5.95
N VAL A 100 -3.01 6.40 -6.34
CA VAL A 100 -3.93 7.36 -6.96
C VAL A 100 -5.13 7.54 -6.06
N LEU A 101 -5.70 8.74 -6.00
CA LEU A 101 -6.98 8.95 -5.32
C LEU A 101 -8.08 8.17 -6.05
N ALA A 102 -8.85 7.39 -5.32
CA ALA A 102 -10.06 6.82 -5.87
C ALA A 102 -11.11 7.95 -5.91
N THR A 103 -11.50 8.37 -7.10
CA THR A 103 -12.70 9.21 -7.27
C THR A 103 -13.91 8.43 -6.76
N LYS A 104 -14.80 9.11 -6.04
CA LYS A 104 -16.12 8.57 -5.69
C LYS A 104 -16.98 8.35 -6.92
#